data_AF-A0A969AM35-F1
#
_entry.id   AF-A0A969AM35-F1
#
_cell.length_a   1.000
_cell.length_b   1.000
_cell.length_c   1.000
_cell.angle_alpha   90.00
_cell.angle_beta   90.00
_cell.angle_gamma   90.00
#
_symmetry.space_group_name_H-M   'P 1'
#
loop_
_entity.id
_entity.type
_entity.pdbx_description
1 polymer ?
#
loop_
_entity_poly.entity_id
_entity_poly.type
_entity_poly.pdbx_seq_one_letter_code
_entity_poly.pdbx_strand_id
1 'polypeptide(L)' 'MTATTFPIDLGAYQRITLDPAVSTLTDAQRSALQANIQLCRDATSFLQPRGAAAGVGSHG' A
#
# COMPACT_ATOMS: atom_id res chain seq x y z
N MET A 1 -28.10 0.16 1.64
CA MET A 1 -26.85 -0.42 1.12
C MET A 1 -25.72 0.54 1.45
N THR A 2 -24.87 0.22 2.42
CA THR A 2 -23.69 1.03 2.75
C THR A 2 -22.55 0.62 1.82
N ALA A 3 -22.21 1.48 0.86
CA ALA A 3 -21.03 1.28 0.03
C ALA A 3 -19.78 1.46 0.91
N THR A 4 -19.01 0.40 1.10
CA THR A 4 -17.67 0.49 1.67
C THR A 4 -16.76 1.14 0.64
N THR A 5 -16.69 2.47 0.68
CA THR A 5 -15.72 3.22 -0.14
C THR A 5 -14.32 2.86 0.31
N PHE A 6 -13.46 2.53 -0.65
CA PHE A 6 -12.03 2.31 -0.41
C PHE A 6 -11.44 3.57 0.25
N PRO A 7 -10.95 3.48 1.50
CA PRO A 7 -10.62 4.66 2.30
C PRO A 7 -9.24 5.24 1.97
N ILE A 8 -8.54 4.69 0.98
CA ILE A 8 -7.17 5.05 0.64
C ILE A 8 -7.18 5.88 -0.64
N ASP A 9 -6.63 7.09 -0.55
CA ASP A 9 -6.52 8.00 -1.68
C ASP A 9 -5.27 7.70 -2.50
N LEU A 10 -5.44 6.97 -3.60
CA LEU A 10 -4.36 6.68 -4.55
C LEU A 10 -3.84 7.94 -5.25
N GLY A 11 -4.59 9.04 -5.22
CA GLY A 11 -4.16 10.36 -5.71
C GLY A 11 -3.05 10.98 -4.87
N ALA A 12 -2.82 10.50 -3.64
CA ALA A 12 -1.73 10.94 -2.78
C ALA A 12 -0.33 10.45 -3.23
N TYR A 13 -0.25 9.69 -4.33
CA TYR A 13 1.03 9.23 -4.89
C TYR A 13 1.92 10.40 -5.31
N GLN A 14 3.14 10.43 -4.81
CA GLN A 14 4.12 11.48 -5.10
C GLN A 14 5.09 11.00 -6.17
N ARG A 15 5.10 11.64 -7.34
CA ARG A 15 6.05 11.26 -8.41
C ARG A 15 7.47 11.65 -7.99
N ILE A 16 8.38 10.66 -7.99
CA ILE A 16 9.79 10.87 -7.69
C ILE A 16 10.60 10.70 -8.97
N THR A 17 11.27 11.76 -9.38
CA THR A 17 12.28 11.68 -10.45
C THR A 17 13.60 11.25 -9.83
N LEU A 18 14.16 10.15 -10.33
CA LEU A 18 15.46 9.63 -9.93
C LEU A 18 16.46 9.98 -11.03
N ASP A 19 17.53 10.67 -10.65
CA ASP A 19 18.67 10.91 -11.52
C ASP A 19 19.71 9.81 -11.27
N PRO A 20 20.05 8.97 -12.27
CA PRO A 20 21.03 7.91 -12.11
C PRO A 20 22.45 8.43 -11.84
N ALA A 21 22.74 9.71 -12.08
CA ALA A 21 24.01 10.33 -11.72
C ALA A 21 24.12 10.67 -10.22
N VAL A 22 23.00 10.65 -9.49
CA VAL A 22 22.94 10.97 -8.07
C VAL A 22 22.72 9.69 -7.27
N SER A 23 23.77 9.23 -6.60
CA SER A 23 23.77 7.98 -5.82
C SER A 23 23.03 8.07 -4.48
N THR A 24 22.66 9.27 -4.04
CA THR A 24 22.00 9.53 -2.77
C THR A 24 20.74 10.35 -2.95
N LEU A 25 19.63 9.80 -2.47
CA LEU A 25 18.37 10.52 -2.40
C LEU A 25 18.49 11.74 -1.49
N THR A 26 17.94 12.87 -1.93
CA THR A 26 17.68 14.02 -1.07
C THR A 26 16.63 13.66 -0.01
N ASP A 27 16.56 14.42 1.08
CA ASP A 27 15.60 14.14 2.15
C ASP A 27 14.13 14.25 1.69
N ALA A 28 13.85 15.16 0.74
CA ALA A 28 12.55 15.26 0.09
C ALA A 28 12.19 14.00 -0.71
N GLN A 29 13.16 13.47 -1.49
CA GLN A 29 12.94 12.22 -2.25
C GLN A 29 12.78 11.02 -1.33
N ARG A 30 13.53 10.94 -0.22
CA ARG A 30 13.35 9.88 0.79
C ARG A 30 11.97 9.94 1.43
N SER A 31 11.51 11.12 1.81
CA SER A 31 10.19 11.30 2.41
C SER A 31 9.07 10.92 1.43
N ALA A 32 9.16 11.38 0.18
CA ALA A 32 8.21 11.00 -0.86
C ALA A 32 8.21 9.49 -1.13
N LEU A 33 9.40 8.85 -1.13
CA LEU A 33 9.51 7.41 -1.37
C LEU A 33 8.86 6.62 -0.23
N GLN A 34 9.10 7.04 1.01
CA GLN A 34 8.49 6.42 2.18
C GLN A 34 6.96 6.58 2.16
N ALA A 35 6.45 7.76 1.80
CA ALA A 35 5.01 8.01 1.67
C ALA A 35 4.37 7.09 0.60
N ASN A 36 5.00 6.95 -0.56
CA ASN A 36 4.53 6.06 -1.62
C ASN A 36 4.53 4.58 -1.20
N ILE A 37 5.55 4.14 -0.47
CA ILE A 37 5.62 2.77 0.06
C ILE A 37 4.47 2.51 1.03
N GLN A 38 4.18 3.46 1.93
CA GLN A 38 3.04 3.34 2.86
C GLN A 38 1.71 3.30 2.10
N LEU A 39 1.52 4.19 1.13
CA LEU A 39 0.32 4.21 0.27
C LEU A 39 0.09 2.85 -0.42
N CYS A 40 1.13 2.27 -1.01
CA CYS A 40 1.06 0.95 -1.64
C CYS A 40 0.77 -0.19 -0.65
N ARG A 41 1.36 -0.15 0.56
CA ARG A 41 1.11 -1.15 1.60
C ARG A 41 -0.34 -1.13 2.08
N ASP A 42 -0.84 0.07 2.33
CA ASP A 42 -2.21 0.25 2.80
C ASP A 42 -3.18 -0.18 1.69
N ALA A 43 -2.91 0.18 0.43
CA ALA A 43 -3.72 -0.24 -0.71
C ALA A 43 -3.73 -1.77 -0.91
N THR A 44 -2.58 -2.44 -0.72
CA THR A 44 -2.45 -3.90 -0.83
C THR A 44 -3.21 -4.62 0.30
N SER A 45 -3.22 -4.04 1.50
CA SER A 45 -3.95 -4.60 2.65
C SER A 45 -5.47 -4.68 2.42
N PHE A 46 -6.00 -3.85 1.51
CA PHE A 46 -7.39 -3.91 1.06
C PHE A 46 -7.62 -4.86 -0.12
N LEU A 47 -6.60 -5.09 -0.95
CA LEU A 47 -6.67 -5.99 -2.12
C LEU A 47 -6.42 -7.46 -1.77
N GLN A 48 -5.80 -7.73 -0.61
CA GLN A 48 -5.75 -9.08 -0.07
C GLN A 48 -7.05 -9.38 0.67
N PRO A 49 -7.90 -10.32 0.22
CA PRO A 49 -8.83 -10.94 1.13
C PRO A 49 -7.97 -11.58 2.22
N ARG A 50 -8.03 -11.04 3.45
CA ARG A 50 -7.56 -11.77 4.62
C ARG A 50 -8.50 -12.96 4.75
N GLY A 51 -8.17 -14.05 4.06
CA GLY A 51 -8.76 -15.37 4.25
C GLY A 51 -8.38 -15.86 5.63
N ALA A 52 -9.04 -15.33 6.65
CA ALA A 52 -8.95 -15.80 8.02
C ALA A 52 -10.37 -15.79 8.59
N ALA A 53 -10.97 -16.99 8.60
CA ALA A 53 -12.04 -17.51 9.46
C ALA A 53 -13.06 -18.29 8.61
N ALA A 54 -13.57 -19.47 8.96
CA ALA A 54 -13.34 -20.45 10.01
C ALA A 54 -14.32 -21.61 9.70
N GLY A 55 -14.01 -22.88 10.01
CA GLY A 55 -15.00 -23.98 9.95
C GLY A 55 -14.39 -25.37 9.72
N VAL A 56 -13.96 -26.08 10.78
CA VAL A 56 -14.64 -27.21 11.48
C VAL A 56 -14.63 -28.57 10.76
N GLY A 57 -13.98 -29.55 11.40
CA GLY A 57 -14.30 -30.97 11.36
C GLY A 57 -14.05 -31.75 10.07
N SER A 58 -12.99 -32.57 10.06
CA SER A 58 -13.04 -33.85 9.36
C SER A 58 -12.88 -34.96 10.41
N HIS A 59 -14.02 -35.51 10.85
CA HIS A 59 -14.11 -36.89 11.33
C HIS A 59 -14.76 -37.68 10.21
N GLY A 60 -14.08 -38.72 9.73
CA GLY A 60 -14.48 -39.56 8.61
C GLY A 60 -13.30 -40.33 8.07
#